data_AF-A0A968XRD8-F1
#
_entry.id   AF-A0A968XRD8-F1
#
_cell.length_a   1.000
_cell.length_b   1.000
_cell.length_c   1.000
_cell.angle_alpha   90.00
_cell.angle_beta   90.00
_cell.angle_gamma   90.00
#
_symmetry.space_group_name_H-M   'P 1'
#
loop_
_entity.id
_entity.type
_entity.pdbx_description
1 polymer ?
#
loop_
_entity_poly.entity_id
_entity_poly.type
_entity_poly.pdbx_seq_one_letter_code
_entity_poly.pdbx_strand_id
1 'polypeptide(L)'
;MHAVDVKLGSDGGYIGYEALSPLTRPDGKAVVCRDLAARHGPVAIVGDGTTDVAARSGGAYVVGYGGVVARDAVRAAADVFVTDAALTAVVPILLNGRS
;
A
#
# COMPACT_ATOMS: atom_id res chain seq x y z
N MET A 1 2.93 -2.00 12.17
CA MET A 1 3.37 -2.52 10.85
C MET A 1 2.38 -3.62 10.46
N HIS A 2 1.76 -3.54 9.28
CA HIS A 2 0.88 -4.61 8.76
C HIS A 2 1.66 -5.37 7.69
N ALA A 3 2.19 -6.53 8.05
CA ALA A 3 2.88 -7.46 7.16
C ALA A 3 2.30 -8.85 7.39
N VAL A 4 2.54 -9.78 6.46
CA VAL A 4 2.20 -11.18 6.66
C VAL A 4 3.26 -11.79 7.57
N ASP A 5 2.87 -12.30 8.73
CA ASP A 5 3.81 -12.91 9.67
C ASP A 5 4.37 -14.23 9.13
N VAL A 6 5.68 -14.42 9.30
CA VAL A 6 6.38 -15.67 8.96
C VAL A 6 6.37 -16.60 10.17
N LYS A 7 6.13 -17.89 9.92
CA LYS A 7 6.19 -18.94 10.94
C LYS A 7 7.51 -19.69 10.81
N LEU A 8 8.23 -19.77 11.92
CA LEU A 8 9.47 -20.53 12.05
C LEU A 8 9.27 -21.78 12.91
N GLY A 9 9.91 -22.87 12.52
CA GLY A 9 9.98 -24.10 13.29
C GLY A 9 10.87 -23.95 14.53
N SER A 10 10.88 -24.97 15.39
CA SER A 10 11.73 -24.99 16.59
C SER A 10 13.23 -25.02 16.28
N ASP A 11 13.60 -25.34 15.05
CA ASP A 11 14.95 -25.30 14.50
C ASP A 11 15.30 -23.96 13.83
N GLY A 12 14.38 -22.99 13.82
CA GLY A 12 14.51 -21.71 13.11
C GLY A 12 14.26 -21.82 11.60
N GLY A 13 13.87 -22.99 11.09
CA GLY A 13 13.53 -23.20 9.69
C GLY A 13 12.21 -22.54 9.28
N TYR A 14 12.10 -22.10 8.04
CA TYR A 14 10.84 -21.59 7.49
C TYR A 14 9.81 -22.71 7.35
N ILE A 15 8.66 -22.56 8.01
CA ILE A 15 7.56 -23.55 7.96
C ILE A 15 6.27 -22.98 7.37
N GLY A 16 6.21 -21.68 7.08
CA GLY A 16 5.07 -21.06 6.40
C GLY A 16 4.86 -19.60 6.77
N TYR A 17 3.68 -19.09 6.44
CA TYR A 17 3.25 -17.73 6.75
C TYR A 17 1.79 -17.71 7.23
N GLU A 18 1.32 -16.56 7.72
CA GLU A 18 -0.08 -16.35 8.05
C GLU A 18 -0.96 -16.35 6.78
N ALA A 19 -1.33 -17.54 6.29
CA ALA A 19 -2.05 -17.71 5.03
C ALA A 19 -3.46 -17.09 5.01
N LEU A 20 -4.04 -16.81 6.17
CA LEU A 20 -5.35 -16.15 6.29
C LEU A 20 -5.24 -14.61 6.29
N SER A 21 -4.02 -14.07 6.32
CA SER A 21 -3.82 -12.63 6.29
C SER A 21 -4.41 -12.03 5.01
N PRO A 22 -5.22 -10.95 5.09
CA PRO A 22 -5.74 -10.28 3.90
C PRO A 22 -4.63 -9.91 2.92
N LEU A 23 -3.46 -9.53 3.44
CA LEU A 23 -2.28 -9.12 2.66
C LEU A 23 -1.70 -10.22 1.76
N THR A 24 -2.16 -11.46 1.88
CA THR A 24 -1.81 -12.56 0.96
C THR A 24 -2.62 -12.55 -0.33
N ARG A 25 -3.66 -11.70 -0.41
CA ARG A 25 -4.55 -11.57 -1.56
C ARG A 25 -4.33 -10.24 -2.29
N PRO A 26 -4.63 -10.17 -3.61
CA PRO A 26 -4.45 -8.94 -4.38
C PRO A 26 -5.23 -7.72 -3.84
N ASP A 27 -6.39 -7.96 -3.20
CA ASP A 27 -7.27 -6.96 -2.59
C ASP A 27 -6.97 -6.72 -1.10
N GLY A 28 -5.97 -7.39 -0.54
CA GLY A 28 -5.64 -7.33 0.89
C GLY A 28 -5.39 -5.92 1.42
N LYS A 29 -4.71 -5.09 0.63
CA LYS A 29 -4.43 -3.70 0.99
C LYS A 29 -5.72 -2.88 1.08
N ALA A 30 -6.75 -3.17 0.29
CA ALA A 30 -8.04 -2.51 0.39
C ALA A 30 -8.75 -2.83 1.70
N VAL A 31 -8.72 -4.10 2.13
CA VAL A 31 -9.28 -4.52 3.41
C VAL A 31 -8.59 -3.79 4.56
N VAL A 32 -7.25 -3.81 4.58
CA VAL A 32 -6.45 -3.15 5.63
C VAL A 32 -6.67 -1.63 5.63
N CYS A 33 -6.70 -0.98 4.47
CA CYS A 33 -6.94 0.46 4.37
C CYS A 33 -8.34 0.85 4.87
N ARG A 34 -9.37 0.07 4.57
CA ARG A 34 -10.73 0.30 5.09
C ARG A 34 -10.77 0.21 6.60
N ASP A 35 -10.13 -0.81 7.17
CA ASP A 35 -10.10 -1.01 8.63
C ASP A 35 -9.27 0.07 9.34
N LEU A 36 -8.20 0.55 8.71
CA LEU A 36 -7.43 1.69 9.21
C LEU A 36 -8.23 2.99 9.12
N ALA A 37 -8.93 3.21 8.00
CA ALA A 37 -9.72 4.42 7.79
C ALA A 37 -10.87 4.53 8.79
N ALA A 38 -11.53 3.41 9.09
CA ALA A 38 -12.57 3.34 10.11
C ALA A 38 -12.05 3.66 11.53
N ARG A 39 -10.79 3.34 11.83
CA ARG A 39 -10.19 3.52 13.17
C ARG A 39 -9.49 4.87 13.36
N HIS A 40 -8.91 5.41 12.30
CA HIS A 40 -7.95 6.52 12.39
C HIS A 40 -8.31 7.72 11.49
N GLY A 41 -9.40 7.64 10.72
CA GLY A 41 -9.77 8.67 9.77
C GLY A 41 -9.07 8.51 8.42
N PRO A 42 -8.96 9.55 7.58
CA PRO A 42 -8.43 9.44 6.22
C PRO A 42 -7.06 8.76 6.14
N VAL A 43 -6.91 7.82 5.21
CA VAL A 43 -5.68 7.05 4.98
C VAL A 43 -5.17 7.32 3.56
N ALA A 44 -3.85 7.46 3.43
CA ALA A 44 -3.16 7.45 2.14
C ALA A 44 -2.25 6.22 2.03
N ILE A 45 -2.11 5.69 0.83
CA ILE A 45 -1.12 4.66 0.48
C ILE A 45 -0.17 5.20 -0.58
N VAL A 46 1.12 4.86 -0.45
CA VAL A 46 2.15 5.18 -1.43
C VAL A 46 2.71 3.86 -1.94
N GLY A 47 2.68 3.62 -3.26
CA GLY A 47 3.22 2.37 -3.81
C GLY A 47 3.32 2.33 -5.33
N ASP A 48 4.09 1.36 -5.82
CA ASP A 48 4.44 1.17 -7.23
C ASP A 48 3.76 -0.07 -7.85
N GLY A 49 2.95 -0.79 -7.07
CA GLY A 49 2.29 -2.02 -7.47
C GLY A 49 0.79 -1.85 -7.72
N THR A 50 0.22 -2.73 -8.53
CA THR A 50 -1.24 -2.75 -8.81
C THR A 50 -2.07 -3.05 -7.56
N THR A 51 -1.52 -3.79 -6.59
CA THR A 51 -2.17 -4.04 -5.30
C THR A 51 -2.27 -2.78 -4.42
N ASP A 52 -1.33 -1.83 -4.56
CA ASP A 52 -1.44 -0.52 -3.89
C ASP A 52 -2.61 0.28 -4.44
N VAL A 53 -2.78 0.25 -5.76
CA VAL A 53 -3.89 0.96 -6.41
C VAL A 53 -5.24 0.33 -6.12
N ALA A 54 -5.28 -1.00 -5.95
CA ALA A 54 -6.48 -1.71 -5.49
C ALA A 54 -6.96 -1.22 -4.12
N ALA A 55 -6.07 -0.68 -3.27
CA ALA A 55 -6.42 -0.14 -1.95
C ALA A 55 -7.39 1.05 -2.01
N ARG A 56 -7.49 1.72 -3.17
CA ARG A 56 -8.50 2.75 -3.44
C ARG A 56 -9.92 2.27 -3.15
N SER A 57 -10.22 1.01 -3.45
CA SER A 57 -11.54 0.42 -3.18
C SER A 57 -11.87 0.32 -1.67
N GLY A 58 -10.84 0.37 -0.82
CA GLY A 58 -10.96 0.46 0.64
C GLY A 58 -11.06 1.89 1.18
N GLY A 59 -11.14 2.90 0.30
CA GLY A 59 -11.21 4.32 0.67
C GLY A 59 -9.87 5.00 0.89
N ALA A 60 -8.75 4.36 0.52
CA ALA A 60 -7.43 5.00 0.57
C ALA A 60 -7.26 6.04 -0.55
N TYR A 61 -6.60 7.15 -0.23
CA TYR A 61 -6.01 8.04 -1.23
C TYR A 61 -4.71 7.42 -1.76
N VAL A 62 -4.61 7.21 -3.08
CA VAL A 62 -3.49 6.48 -3.68
C VAL A 62 -2.48 7.42 -4.32
N VAL A 63 -1.25 7.42 -3.79
CA VAL A 63 -0.08 8.04 -4.41
C VAL A 63 0.71 6.94 -5.14
N GLY A 64 0.62 6.92 -6.47
CA GLY A 64 1.43 6.05 -7.30
C GLY A 64 2.89 6.51 -7.33
N TYR A 65 3.81 5.61 -7.03
CA TYR A 65 5.23 5.93 -6.97
C TYR A 65 5.98 5.30 -8.16
N GLY A 66 6.53 6.15 -9.01
CA GLY A 66 7.28 5.79 -10.22
C GLY A 66 8.78 6.05 -10.12
N GLY A 67 9.31 6.38 -8.93
CA GLY A 67 10.72 6.70 -8.73
C GLY A 67 11.69 5.54 -8.96
N VAL A 68 11.19 4.30 -9.02
CA VAL A 68 11.95 3.09 -9.40
C VAL A 68 11.63 2.68 -10.84
N VAL A 69 10.36 2.38 -11.12
CA VAL A 69 9.85 2.07 -12.46
C VAL A 69 8.48 2.71 -12.63
N ALA A 70 8.31 3.52 -13.68
CA ALA A 70 7.01 4.09 -14.01
C ALA A 70 6.13 3.07 -14.75
N ARG A 71 5.23 2.40 -14.01
CA ARG A 71 4.26 1.45 -14.59
C ARG A 71 3.00 2.18 -15.02
N ASP A 72 2.62 2.07 -16.29
CA ASP A 72 1.43 2.75 -16.83
C ASP A 72 0.14 2.37 -16.10
N ALA A 73 -0.01 1.09 -15.73
CA ALA A 73 -1.16 0.62 -14.97
C ALA A 73 -1.33 1.34 -13.61
N VAL A 74 -0.22 1.69 -12.95
CA VAL A 74 -0.25 2.42 -11.67
C VAL A 74 -0.48 3.90 -11.89
N ARG A 75 0.19 4.49 -12.88
CA ARG A 75 0.00 5.89 -13.27
C ARG A 75 -1.45 6.19 -13.65
N ALA A 76 -2.10 5.29 -14.38
CA ALA A 76 -3.47 5.46 -14.86
C ALA A 76 -4.52 5.35 -13.75
N ALA A 77 -4.23 4.64 -12.66
CA ALA A 77 -5.24 4.31 -11.65
C ALA A 77 -5.01 4.98 -10.27
N ALA A 78 -3.82 5.52 -10.01
CA ALA A 78 -3.53 6.31 -8.81
C ALA A 78 -4.25 7.67 -8.82
N ASP A 79 -4.48 8.27 -7.65
CA ASP A 79 -5.03 9.63 -7.55
C ASP A 79 -4.00 10.69 -7.97
N VAL A 80 -2.74 10.48 -7.58
CA VAL A 80 -1.58 11.28 -7.99
C VAL A 80 -0.42 10.34 -8.27
N PHE A 81 0.44 10.71 -9.22
CA PHE A 81 1.61 9.92 -9.59
C PHE A 81 2.89 10.75 -9.46
N VAL A 82 3.88 10.19 -8.77
CA VAL A 82 5.20 10.81 -8.54
C VAL A 82 6.25 10.09 -9.37
N THR A 83 6.99 10.82 -10.20
CA THR A 83 8.09 10.28 -11.02
C THR A 83 9.47 10.50 -10.40
N ASP A 84 9.56 11.31 -9.34
CA ASP A 84 10.83 11.59 -8.67
C ASP A 84 11.39 10.33 -8.00
N ALA A 85 12.69 10.11 -8.14
CA ALA A 85 13.40 9.01 -7.52
C ALA A 85 13.45 9.15 -5.99
N ALA A 86 13.40 10.38 -5.46
CA ALA A 86 13.36 10.61 -4.02
C ALA A 86 11.95 10.40 -3.48
N LEU A 87 11.78 9.46 -2.54
CA LEU A 87 10.50 9.24 -1.87
C LEU A 87 10.00 10.50 -1.15
N THR A 88 10.89 11.42 -0.78
CA THR A 88 10.53 12.72 -0.17
C THR A 88 9.61 13.56 -1.05
N ALA A 89 9.56 13.32 -2.36
CA ALA A 89 8.63 13.99 -3.26
C ALA A 89 7.14 13.72 -2.96
N VAL A 90 6.83 12.70 -2.16
CA VAL A 90 5.45 12.43 -1.72
C VAL A 90 5.02 13.30 -0.53
N VAL A 91 5.97 13.89 0.21
CA VAL A 91 5.69 14.65 1.44
C VAL A 91 4.75 15.83 1.21
N PRO A 92 4.94 16.69 0.19
CA PRO A 92 4.00 17.78 -0.08
C PRO A 92 2.60 17.28 -0.44
N ILE A 93 2.49 16.11 -1.08
CA ILE A 93 1.21 15.52 -1.46
C ILE A 93 0.45 15.04 -0.21
N LEU A 94 1.16 14.43 0.74
CA LEU A 94 0.57 13.89 1.96
C LEU A 94 0.24 14.96 3.01
N LEU A 95 1.07 16.00 3.12
CA LEU A 95 0.90 17.04 4.14
C LEU A 95 -0.01 18.19 3.71
N ASN A 96 -0.18 18.40 2.40
CA ASN A 96 -1.08 19.43 1.87
C ASN A 96 -2.46 18.86 1.54
N GLY A 97 -2.89 17.82 2.26
CA GLY A 97 -4.16 17.12 2.03
C GLY A 97 -5.35 18.08 1.90
N ARG A 98 -6.22 17.78 0.93
CA ARG A 98 -7.37 18.55 0.43
C ARG A 98 -8.08 19.37 1.54
N SER A 99 -8.11 20.70 1.37
CA SER A 99 -9.09 21.58 2.01
C SER A 99 -10.50 21.25 1.57
#